data_AF-A0A1I1LIT6-F1
#
_entry.id   AF-A0A1I1LIT6-F1
#
_cell.length_a   1.000
_cell.length_b   1.000
_cell.length_c   1.000
_cell.angle_alpha   90.00
_cell.angle_beta   90.00
_cell.angle_gamma   90.00
#
_symmetry.space_group_name_H-M   'P 1'
#
loop_
_entity.id
_entity.type
_entity.pdbx_description
1 polymer ?
#
loop_
_entity_poly.entity_id
_entity_poly.type
_entity_poly.pdbx_seq_one_letter_code
_entity_poly.pdbx_strand_id
1 'polypeptide(L)'
;MLPEPVGRIAADAAGGIVGAIGTDDWDGVREATADWFARFRPRDGERQRQLARLDTTADALSLAPDEELARDAWTARWAERLVYFLRDLAPPDRAEAVAALRALWPSAAGEDGGPGRG
;
A
#
# COMPACT_ATOMS: atom_id res chain seq x y z
N MET A 1 1.97 -22.08 -4.93
CA MET A 1 0.81 -21.29 -5.37
C MET A 1 0.41 -20.39 -4.21
N LEU A 2 0.24 -19.08 -4.41
CA LEU A 2 -0.31 -18.21 -3.36
C LEU A 2 -1.70 -18.71 -2.98
N PRO A 3 -2.15 -18.60 -1.72
CA PRO A 3 -3.58 -18.47 -1.53
C PRO A 3 -3.97 -17.19 -2.27
N GLU A 4 -4.73 -17.33 -3.36
CA GLU A 4 -5.31 -16.26 -4.18
C GLU A 4 -5.76 -15.00 -3.40
N PRO A 5 -6.22 -15.05 -2.13
CA PRO A 5 -6.46 -13.84 -1.35
C PRO A 5 -5.27 -12.89 -1.16
N VAL A 6 -4.05 -13.37 -0.91
CA VAL A 6 -2.93 -12.48 -0.50
C VAL A 6 -2.42 -11.64 -1.67
N GLY A 7 -2.36 -12.20 -2.87
CA GLY A 7 -1.89 -11.48 -4.07
C GLY A 7 -2.81 -10.33 -4.45
N ARG A 8 -4.13 -10.56 -4.43
CA ARG A 8 -5.13 -9.53 -4.73
C ARG A 8 -5.09 -8.37 -3.73
N ILE A 9 -5.03 -8.68 -2.43
CA ILE A 9 -4.96 -7.67 -1.38
C ILE A 9 -3.71 -6.80 -1.52
N ALA A 10 -2.57 -7.42 -1.85
CA ALA A 10 -1.33 -6.69 -2.08
C ALA A 10 -1.40 -5.78 -3.33
N ALA A 11 -2.05 -6.23 -4.40
CA ALA A 11 -2.28 -5.42 -5.59
C ALA A 11 -3.21 -4.22 -5.30
N ASP A 12 -4.33 -4.45 -4.61
CA ASP A 12 -5.27 -3.40 -4.23
C ASP A 12 -4.60 -2.34 -3.36
N ALA A 13 -3.85 -2.76 -2.33
CA ALA A 13 -3.10 -1.86 -1.46
C ALA A 13 -1.98 -1.11 -2.19
N ALA A 14 -1.27 -1.77 -3.11
CA ALA A 14 -0.25 -1.11 -3.92
C ALA A 14 -0.84 -0.04 -4.83
N GLY A 15 -2.01 -0.30 -5.43
CA GLY A 15 -2.75 0.68 -6.21
C GLY A 15 -3.19 1.88 -5.36
N GLY A 16 -3.63 1.64 -4.13
CA GLY A 16 -3.96 2.71 -3.19
C GLY A 16 -2.74 3.55 -2.77
N ILE A 17 -1.59 2.92 -2.53
CA ILE A 17 -0.33 3.63 -2.21
C ILE A 17 0.11 4.51 -3.38
N VAL A 18 0.19 3.95 -4.58
CA VAL A 18 0.68 4.67 -5.77
C VAL A 18 -0.33 5.69 -6.27
N GLY A 19 -1.63 5.39 -6.18
CA GLY A 19 -2.71 6.30 -6.58
C GLY A 19 -2.83 7.53 -5.69
N ALA A 20 -2.42 7.45 -4.42
CA ALA A 20 -2.39 8.59 -3.52
C ALA A 20 -1.17 9.51 -3.74
N ILE A 21 -0.15 9.08 -4.49
CA ILE A 21 1.03 9.91 -4.74
C ILE A 21 0.64 11.10 -5.61
N GLY A 22 0.90 12.30 -5.09
CA GLY A 22 0.56 13.57 -5.74
C GLY A 22 -0.87 14.05 -5.46
N THR A 23 -1.63 13.36 -4.60
CA THR A 23 -2.94 13.81 -4.12
C THR A 23 -2.82 14.43 -2.72
N ASP A 24 -3.86 15.14 -2.29
CA ASP A 24 -3.94 15.71 -0.93
C ASP A 24 -3.92 14.65 0.18
N ASP A 25 -4.29 13.40 -0.13
CA ASP A 25 -4.28 12.27 0.81
C ASP A 25 -2.89 11.63 0.98
N TRP A 26 -1.89 12.04 0.19
CA TRP A 26 -0.58 11.38 0.14
C TRP A 26 0.06 11.26 1.52
N ASP A 27 0.10 12.35 2.29
CA ASP A 27 0.76 12.37 3.59
C ASP A 27 0.13 11.37 4.58
N GLY A 28 -1.20 11.24 4.55
CA GLY A 28 -1.92 10.27 5.37
C GLY A 28 -1.59 8.83 4.96
N VAL A 29 -1.61 8.53 3.66
CA VAL A 29 -1.30 7.20 3.12
C VAL A 29 0.15 6.82 3.37
N ARG A 30 1.06 7.78 3.21
CA ARG A 30 2.50 7.63 3.44
C ARG A 30 2.81 7.24 4.87
N GLU A 31 2.29 8.00 5.84
CA GLU A 31 2.51 7.73 7.27
C GLU A 31 1.86 6.40 7.68
N ALA A 32 0.61 6.14 7.26
CA ALA A 32 -0.11 4.91 7.59
C ALA A 32 0.58 3.65 7.03
N THR A 33 1.12 3.72 5.81
CA THR A 33 1.90 2.63 5.20
C THR A 33 3.19 2.38 5.97
N ALA A 34 3.93 3.44 6.33
CA ALA A 34 5.16 3.30 7.10
C ALA A 34 4.92 2.70 8.50
N ASP A 35 3.84 3.12 9.16
CA ASP A 35 3.41 2.56 10.45
C ASP A 35 2.98 1.11 10.35
N TRP A 36 2.28 0.73 9.27
CA TRP A 36 1.91 -0.66 9.01
C TRP A 36 3.14 -1.58 8.91
N PHE A 37 4.15 -1.20 8.12
CA PHE A 37 5.38 -1.99 8.02
C PHE A 37 6.13 -2.06 9.35
N ALA A 38 6.25 -0.94 10.06
CA ALA A 38 6.94 -0.89 11.35
C ALA A 38 6.26 -1.75 12.42
N ARG A 39 4.93 -1.84 12.40
CA ARG A 39 4.14 -2.70 13.30
C ARG A 39 4.44 -4.19 13.08
N PHE A 40 4.44 -4.64 11.84
CA PHE A 40 4.56 -6.08 11.52
C PHE A 40 5.99 -6.56 11.27
N ARG A 41 6.97 -5.65 11.17
CA ARG A 41 8.40 -5.96 11.18
C ARG A 41 9.14 -4.96 12.05
N PRO A 42 8.99 -5.03 13.39
CA PRO A 42 9.60 -4.08 14.29
C PRO A 42 11.13 -4.24 14.25
N ARG A 43 11.79 -3.27 13.63
CA ARG A 43 13.24 -3.12 13.59
C ARG A 43 13.56 -1.64 13.76
N ASP A 44 14.66 -1.33 14.44
CA ASP A 44 15.12 0.06 14.57
C ASP A 44 15.18 0.76 13.22
N GLY A 45 14.49 1.90 13.15
CA GLY A 45 14.38 2.73 11.95
C GLY A 45 13.49 2.18 10.83
N GLU A 46 12.69 1.13 11.05
CA GLU A 46 11.86 0.55 9.97
C GLU A 46 10.88 1.55 9.39
N ARG A 47 10.18 2.29 10.26
CA ARG A 47 9.26 3.36 9.86
C ARG A 47 9.95 4.37 8.95
N GLN A 48 11.08 4.92 9.39
CA GLN A 48 11.84 5.93 8.64
C GLN A 48 12.36 5.36 7.31
N ARG A 49 12.79 4.09 7.28
CA ARG A 49 13.18 3.41 6.04
C ARG A 49 12.03 3.30 5.04
N GLN A 50 10.81 3.03 5.50
CA GLN A 50 9.66 2.95 4.59
C GLN A 50 9.20 4.34 4.15
N LEU A 51 9.22 5.36 5.02
CA LEU A 51 8.97 6.74 4.62
C LEU A 51 9.92 7.19 3.51
N ALA A 52 11.23 7.01 3.68
CA ALA A 52 12.21 7.38 2.67
C ALA A 52 12.00 6.63 1.34
N ARG A 53 11.52 5.38 1.39
CA ARG A 53 11.19 4.60 0.19
C ARG A 53 9.93 5.10 -0.51
N LEU A 54 8.92 5.48 0.26
CA LEU A 54 7.70 6.10 -0.24
C LEU A 54 8.02 7.44 -0.90
N ASP A 55 8.86 8.26 -0.27
CA ASP A 55 9.39 9.52 -0.83
C ASP A 55 10.15 9.29 -2.14
N THR A 56 11.05 8.31 -2.16
CA THR A 56 11.77 7.92 -3.40
C THR A 56 10.81 7.48 -4.51
N THR A 57 9.71 6.82 -4.16
CA THR A 57 8.70 6.40 -5.15
C THR A 57 7.96 7.63 -5.70
N ALA A 58 7.59 8.56 -4.83
CA ALA A 58 6.93 9.81 -5.22
C ALA A 58 7.81 10.66 -6.12
N ASP A 59 9.08 10.84 -5.76
CA ASP A 59 10.07 11.55 -6.57
C ASP A 59 10.23 10.88 -7.94
N ALA A 60 10.37 9.54 -7.97
CA ALA A 60 10.53 8.79 -9.22
C ALA A 60 9.31 8.90 -10.14
N LEU A 61 8.10 9.00 -9.59
CA LEU A 61 6.88 9.24 -10.35
C LEU A 61 6.82 10.67 -10.89
N SER A 62 7.19 11.66 -10.08
CA SER A 62 7.20 13.07 -10.50
C SER A 62 8.20 13.38 -11.62
N LEU A 63 9.27 12.58 -11.71
CA LEU A 63 10.34 12.71 -12.71
C LEU A 63 10.13 11.81 -13.93
N ALA A 64 9.10 10.96 -13.94
CA ALA A 64 8.88 10.02 -15.03
C ALA A 64 8.43 10.75 -16.31
N PRO A 65 8.98 10.41 -17.49
CA PRO A 65 8.54 11.00 -18.75
C PRO A 65 7.14 10.52 -19.18
N ASP A 66 6.73 9.34 -18.72
CA ASP A 66 5.40 8.77 -18.90
C ASP A 66 4.87 8.37 -17.52
N GLU A 67 3.97 9.19 -17.00
CA GLU A 67 3.46 9.08 -15.64
C GLU A 67 2.54 7.86 -15.47
N GLU A 68 1.74 7.53 -16.48
CA GLU A 68 0.82 6.38 -16.45
C GLU A 68 1.62 5.06 -16.45
N LEU A 69 2.56 4.92 -17.37
CA LEU A 69 3.44 3.76 -17.43
C LEU A 69 4.27 3.60 -16.16
N ALA A 70 4.74 4.71 -15.58
CA ALA A 70 5.48 4.69 -14.34
C ALA A 70 4.60 4.29 -13.15
N ARG A 71 3.34 4.76 -13.08
CA ARG A 71 2.38 4.34 -12.04
C ARG A 71 2.10 2.84 -12.11
N ASP A 72 1.90 2.29 -13.30
CA ASP A 72 1.70 0.84 -13.47
C ASP A 72 2.92 0.04 -13.00
N ALA A 73 4.12 0.46 -13.41
CA ALA A 73 5.36 -0.19 -13.02
C ALA A 73 5.60 -0.12 -11.50
N TRP A 74 5.34 1.03 -10.87
CA TRP A 74 5.48 1.18 -9.42
C TRP A 74 4.40 0.43 -8.65
N THR A 75 3.17 0.35 -9.16
CA THR A 75 2.09 -0.44 -8.57
C THR A 75 2.47 -1.92 -8.54
N ALA A 76 2.99 -2.47 -9.64
CA ALA A 76 3.46 -3.85 -9.68
C ALA A 76 4.60 -4.12 -8.68
N ARG A 77 5.58 -3.21 -8.59
CA ARG A 77 6.71 -3.31 -7.64
C ARG A 77 6.25 -3.28 -6.18
N TRP A 78 5.30 -2.40 -5.85
CA TRP A 78 4.73 -2.33 -4.51
C TRP A 78 3.90 -3.56 -4.17
N ALA A 79 3.12 -4.09 -5.13
CA ALA A 79 2.34 -5.32 -4.94
C ALA A 79 3.25 -6.51 -4.64
N GLU A 80 4.33 -6.69 -5.42
CA GLU A 80 5.32 -7.73 -5.17
C GLU A 80 5.96 -7.58 -3.78
N ARG A 81 6.35 -6.35 -3.41
CA ARG A 81 6.95 -6.07 -2.10
C ARG A 81 6.03 -6.45 -0.94
N LEU A 82 4.75 -6.10 -1.05
CA LEU A 82 3.73 -6.46 -0.06
C LEU A 82 3.52 -7.98 0.01
N VAL A 83 3.48 -8.67 -1.13
CA VAL A 83 3.42 -10.13 -1.17
C VAL A 83 4.62 -10.78 -0.48
N TYR A 84 5.84 -10.32 -0.78
CA TYR A 84 7.05 -10.85 -0.13
C TYR A 84 7.04 -10.60 1.36
N PHE A 85 6.65 -9.39 1.79
CA PHE A 85 6.53 -9.06 3.21
C PHE A 85 5.53 -9.97 3.92
N LEU A 86 4.31 -10.09 3.40
CA LEU A 86 3.26 -10.89 4.00
C LEU A 86 3.63 -12.38 4.09
N ARG A 87 4.33 -12.92 3.07
CA ARG A 87 4.80 -14.31 3.06
C ARG A 87 5.86 -14.60 4.13
N ASP A 88 6.69 -13.62 4.44
CA ASP A 88 7.77 -13.72 5.43
C ASP A 88 7.24 -13.71 6.87
N LEU A 89 6.05 -13.14 7.09
CA LEU A 89 5.39 -13.14 8.40
C LEU A 89 4.92 -14.54 8.81
N ALA A 90 4.97 -14.80 10.12
CA ALA A 90 4.33 -15.97 10.71
C ALA A 90 2.82 -15.97 10.41
N PRO A 91 2.16 -17.15 10.32
CA PRO A 91 0.74 -17.22 9.98
C PRO A 91 -0.22 -16.32 10.78
N PRO A 92 -0.10 -16.18 12.13
CA PRO A 92 -0.97 -15.27 12.88
C PRO A 92 -0.71 -13.80 12.51
N ASP A 93 0.55 -13.37 12.47
CA ASP A 93 0.94 -11.99 12.14
C ASP A 93 0.56 -11.64 10.70
N ARG A 94 0.67 -12.61 9.78
CA ARG A 94 0.23 -12.43 8.38
C ARG A 94 -1.26 -12.15 8.30
N ALA A 95 -2.10 -12.85 9.05
CA ALA A 95 -3.54 -12.64 9.03
C ALA A 95 -3.92 -11.26 9.56
N GLU A 96 -3.27 -10.84 10.66
CA GLU A 96 -3.44 -9.50 11.24
C GLU A 96 -2.94 -8.41 10.28
N ALA A 97 -1.77 -8.60 9.68
CA ALA A 97 -1.19 -7.67 8.70
C ALA A 97 -2.10 -7.50 7.49
N VAL A 98 -2.66 -8.59 6.97
CA VAL A 98 -3.65 -8.57 5.89
C VAL A 98 -4.91 -7.80 6.28
N ALA A 99 -5.43 -8.02 7.48
CA ALA A 99 -6.61 -7.31 7.96
C ALA A 99 -6.35 -5.81 8.13
N ALA A 100 -5.20 -5.45 8.71
CA ALA A 100 -4.77 -4.05 8.86
C ALA A 100 -4.55 -3.37 7.50
N LEU A 101 -3.97 -4.08 6.53
CA LEU A 101 -3.78 -3.57 5.17
C LEU A 101 -5.14 -3.32 4.49
N ARG A 102 -6.10 -4.24 4.61
CA ARG A 102 -7.47 -4.03 4.08
C ARG A 102 -8.20 -2.85 4.71
N ALA A 103 -7.98 -2.60 5.99
CA ALA A 103 -8.63 -1.49 6.71
C ALA A 103 -8.10 -0.11 6.30
N LEU A 104 -6.83 -0.06 5.89
CA LEU A 104 -6.17 1.16 5.42
C LEU A 104 -6.53 1.51 3.97
N TRP A 105 -6.79 0.50 3.14
CA TRP A 105 -7.22 0.67 1.75
C TRP A 105 -8.53 -0.07 1.53
N PRO A 106 -9.67 0.45 2.02
CA PRO A 106 -10.96 -0.03 1.57
C PRO A 106 -10.94 0.12 0.05
N SER A 107 -11.02 -1.01 -0.65
CA SER A 107 -11.04 -1.07 -2.10
C SER A 107 -11.86 0.09 -2.65
N ALA A 108 -11.35 0.79 -3.67
CA ALA A 108 -12.10 1.77 -4.46
C ALA A 108 -13.27 1.13 -5.25
N ALA A 109 -13.86 0.07 -4.72
CA ALA A 109 -15.11 -0.56 -5.13
C ALA A 109 -16.14 -0.27 -4.03
N GLY A 110 -16.72 0.93 -4.05
CA GLY A 110 -17.77 1.29 -3.09
C GLY A 110 -18.13 2.76 -2.93
N GLU A 111 -17.98 3.61 -3.95
CA GLU A 111 -18.90 4.74 -4.09
C GLU A 111 -20.18 4.22 -4.75
N ASP A 112 -21.07 3.59 -3.95
CA ASP A 112 -22.48 3.42 -4.32
C ASP A 112 -23.33 3.62 -3.05
N GLY A 113 -24.12 4.69 -3.05
CA GLY A 113 -25.19 4.93 -2.08
C GLY A 113 -24.94 6.05 -1.08
N GLY A 114 -25.11 7.29 -1.51
CA GLY A 114 -25.11 8.48 -0.66
C GLY A 114 -26.13 8.43 0.49
N PRO A 115 -25.95 9.28 1.52
CA PRO A 115 -26.77 9.25 2.73
C PRO A 115 -28.22 9.56 2.41
N GLY A 116 -29.11 8.67 2.83
CA GLY A 116 -30.54 8.94 2.91
C GLY A 116 -30.79 10.28 3.60
N ARG A 117 -31.36 11.22 2.83
CA ARG A 117 -32.12 12.36 3.31
C ARG A 117 -33.36 12.48 2.43
N GLY A 118 -34.54 12.39 3.04
CA GLY A 118 -35.83 12.62 2.40
C GLY A 118 -36.85 11.58 2.80
#